data_AF-A0A6G5QG14-F1
#
_entry.id   AF-A0A6G5QG14-F1
#
_cell.length_a   1.000
_cell.length_b   1.000
_cell.length_c   1.000
_cell.angle_alpha   90.00
_cell.angle_beta   90.00
_cell.angle_gamma   90.00
#
_symmetry.space_group_name_H-M   'P 1'
#
loop_
_entity.id
_entity.type
_entity.pdbx_description
1 polymer ?
#
loop_
_entity_poly.entity_id
_entity_poly.type
_entity_poly.pdbx_seq_one_letter_code
_entity_poly.pdbx_strand_id
1 'polypeptide(L)' 'MTPKERVALIDNAIDEVLSNLQNGIEIKEYWIDNLKVSKRSPLELITELRKIRALTIKDATKQKAKMKVYIFGDRY' A
#
# COMPACT_ATOMS: atom_id res chain seq x y z
N MET A 1 -3.55 -10.53 -7.88
CA MET A 1 -2.48 -9.69 -7.34
C MET A 1 -2.12 -10.18 -5.94
N THR A 2 -0.84 -10.45 -5.69
CA THR A 2 -0.34 -10.84 -4.37
C THR A 2 -0.12 -9.59 -3.50
N PRO A 3 -0.10 -9.72 -2.16
CA PRO A 3 0.14 -8.58 -1.27
C PRO A 3 1.50 -7.91 -1.52
N LYS A 4 2.49 -8.67 -2.01
CA LYS A 4 3.82 -8.17 -2.35
C LYS A 4 3.80 -7.29 -3.60
N GLU A 5 3.11 -7.73 -4.65
CA GLU A 5 2.92 -6.93 -5.86
C GLU A 5 2.22 -5.62 -5.55
N ARG A 6 1.24 -5.66 -4.63
CA ARG A 6 0.51 -4.46 -4.21
C ARG A 6 1.40 -3.45 -3.51
N VAL A 7 2.27 -3.92 -2.62
CA VAL A 7 3.29 -3.08 -1.98
C VAL A 7 4.26 -2.51 -3.01
N ALA A 8 4.70 -3.30 -4.00
CA ALA A 8 5.59 -2.84 -5.06
C ALA A 8 4.96 -1.76 -5.95
N LEU A 9 3.66 -1.86 -6.27
CA LEU A 9 2.97 -0.78 -6.99
C LEU A 9 2.91 0.52 -6.19
N ILE A 10 2.69 0.43 -4.87
CA ILE A 10 2.68 1.61 -4.01
C ILE A 10 4.08 2.22 -3.91
N ASP A 11 5.13 1.40 -3.82
CA ASP A 11 6.52 1.86 -3.80
C ASP A 11 6.88 2.56 -5.12
N ASN A 12 6.52 1.98 -6.26
CA ASN A 12 6.72 2.62 -7.57
C ASN A 12 5.96 3.96 -7.69
N ALA A 13 4.73 4.03 -7.19
CA ALA A 13 3.95 5.26 -7.18
C ALA A 13 4.62 6.37 -6.34
N ILE A 14 5.21 6.00 -5.21
CA ILE A 14 5.96 6.94 -4.36
C ILE A 14 7.20 7.45 -5.11
N ASP A 15 7.96 6.55 -5.73
CA ASP A 15 9.18 6.91 -6.48
C ASP A 15 8.86 7.78 -7.69
N GLU A 16 7.74 7.53 -8.37
CA GLU A 16 7.27 8.36 -9.48
C GLU A 16 6.88 9.77 -9.00
N VAL A 17 6.13 9.88 -7.90
CA VAL A 17 5.79 11.19 -7.32
C VAL A 17 7.05 11.93 -6.87
N LEU A 18 8.04 11.23 -6.27
CA LEU A 18 9.32 11.82 -5.87
C LEU A 18 10.17 12.27 -7.06
N SER A 19 10.26 11.44 -8.10
CA SER A 19 11.03 11.78 -9.31
C SER A 19 10.42 12.97 -10.04
N ASN A 20 9.09 13.01 -10.17
CA ASN A 20 8.40 14.15 -10.75
C ASN A 20 8.59 15.41 -9.89
N LEU A 21 8.52 15.30 -8.55
CA LEU A 21 8.80 16.40 -7.65
C LEU A 21 10.23 16.95 -7.83
N GLN A 22 11.22 16.06 -8.00
CA GLN A 22 12.61 16.44 -8.26
C GLN A 22 12.77 17.15 -9.62
N ASN A 23 11.95 16.78 -10.61
CA ASN A 23 11.88 17.44 -11.92
C ASN A 23 11.05 18.73 -11.91
N GLY A 24 10.50 19.14 -10.76
CA GLY A 24 9.65 20.34 -10.63
C GLY A 24 8.19 20.15 -11.06
N ILE A 25 7.76 18.90 -11.28
CA ILE A 25 6.40 18.54 -11.66
C ILE A 25 5.62 18.14 -10.40
N GLU A 26 4.61 18.93 -10.05
CA GLU A 26 3.77 18.65 -8.89
C GLU A 26 2.65 17.66 -9.22
N ILE A 27 2.85 16.39 -8.89
CA ILE A 27 1.78 15.38 -8.91
C ILE A 27 0.96 15.51 -7.62
N LYS A 28 -0.30 15.94 -7.78
CA LYS A 28 -1.25 16.13 -6.67
C LYS A 28 -2.25 15.00 -6.53
N GLU A 29 -2.38 14.18 -7.56
CA GLU A 29 -3.35 13.09 -7.62
C GLU A 29 -2.69 11.82 -8.14
N TYR A 30 -3.01 10.69 -7.52
CA TYR A 30 -2.54 9.38 -7.96
C TYR A 30 -3.65 8.34 -7.79
N TRP A 31 -3.72 7.39 -8.73
CA TRP A 31 -4.70 6.30 -8.70
C TRP A 31 -4.01 4.99 -8.32
N ILE A 32 -4.47 4.35 -7.25
CA ILE A 32 -3.97 3.03 -6.81
C ILE A 32 -5.16 2.13 -6.56
N ASP A 33 -5.23 0.98 -7.23
CA ASP A 33 -6.25 -0.06 -7.00
C ASP A 33 -7.67 0.49 -6.88
N ASN A 34 -8.06 1.36 -7.82
CA ASN A 34 -9.37 2.03 -7.85
C ASN A 34 -9.62 3.07 -6.76
N LEU A 35 -8.62 3.39 -5.92
CA LEU A 35 -8.64 4.51 -4.98
C LEU A 35 -7.88 5.70 -5.57
N LYS A 36 -8.60 6.82 -5.73
CA LYS A 36 -8.00 8.11 -6.05
C LYS A 36 -7.49 8.76 -4.77
N VAL A 37 -6.17 8.93 -4.66
CA VAL A 37 -5.54 9.71 -3.59
C VAL A 37 -5.20 11.08 -4.16
N SER A 38 -5.91 12.11 -3.71
CA SER A 38 -5.69 13.51 -4.11
C SER A 38 -5.35 14.34 -2.87
N LYS A 39 -4.24 15.09 -2.91
CA LYS A 39 -3.77 15.93 -1.81
C LYS A 39 -3.31 17.30 -2.31
N ARG A 40 -3.18 18.26 -1.39
CA ARG A 40 -2.78 19.63 -1.70
C ARG A 40 -1.29 19.74 -2.01
N SER A 41 -0.48 18.90 -1.38
CA SER A 41 0.97 18.83 -1.60
C SER A 41 1.41 17.43 -2.07
N PRO A 42 2.40 17.35 -2.97
CA PRO A 42 3.04 16.08 -3.34
C PRO A 42 3.67 15.36 -2.13
N LEU A 43 4.13 16.10 -1.11
CA LEU A 43 4.66 15.49 0.14
C LEU A 43 3.55 14.82 0.97
N GLU A 44 2.37 15.43 1.02
CA GLU A 44 1.21 14.82 1.68
C GLU A 44 0.75 13.57 0.93
N LEU A 45 0.76 13.61 -0.41
CA LEU A 45 0.46 12.46 -1.25
C LEU A 45 1.39 11.29 -0.91
N ILE A 46 2.71 11.51 -0.90
CA ILE A 46 3.71 10.50 -0.51
C ILE A 46 3.45 9.94 0.89
N THR A 47 3.10 10.80 1.85
CA THR A 47 2.85 10.39 3.23
C THR A 47 1.65 9.44 3.32
N GLU A 48 0.58 9.70 2.58
CA GLU A 48 -0.58 8.80 2.54
C GLU A 48 -0.27 7.50 1.80
N LEU A 49 0.48 7.57 0.70
CA LEU A 49 0.94 6.37 -0.01
C LEU A 49 1.74 5.45 0.93
N ARG A 50 2.62 6.01 1.76
CA ARG A 50 3.35 5.26 2.80
C ARG A 50 2.42 4.66 3.87
N LYS A 51 1.34 5.34 4.26
CA LYS A 51 0.33 4.78 5.18
C LYS A 51 -0.41 3.61 4.54
N ILE A 52 -0.84 3.75 3.28
CA ILE A 52 -1.53 2.68 2.52
C ILE A 52 -0.62 1.46 2.39
N ARG A 53 0.68 1.66 2.14
CA ARG A 53 1.69 0.60 2.15
C ARG A 53 1.72 -0.14 3.48
N ALA A 54 1.80 0.59 4.59
CA ALA A 54 1.86 0.02 5.93
C ALA A 54 0.58 -0.76 6.28
N LEU A 55 -0.60 -0.25 5.89
CA LEU A 55 -1.88 -0.95 6.05
C LEU A 55 -1.91 -2.24 5.24
N THR A 56 -1.47 -2.21 3.98
CA THR A 56 -1.40 -3.39 3.11
C THR A 56 -0.51 -4.48 3.70
N ILE A 57 0.63 -4.11 4.28
CA ILE A 57 1.53 -5.06 4.96
C ILE A 57 0.85 -5.63 6.22
N LYS A 58 0.20 -4.79 7.03
CA LYS A 58 -0.55 -5.23 8.22
C LYS A 58 -1.69 -6.18 7.87
N ASP A 59 -2.43 -5.93 6.80
CA ASP A 59 -3.50 -6.82 6.34
C ASP A 59 -2.93 -8.15 5.84
N ALA A 60 -1.81 -8.12 5.12
CA ALA A 60 -1.12 -9.33 4.67
C ALA A 60 -0.62 -10.20 5.84
N THR A 61 -0.10 -9.59 6.91
CA THR A 61 0.34 -10.33 8.10
C THR A 61 -0.85 -10.85 8.93
N LYS A 62 -1.94 -10.09 9.02
CA LYS A 62 -3.18 -10.49 9.70
C LYS A 62 -3.86 -11.66 9.00
N GLN A 63 -3.86 -11.70 7.66
CA GLN A 63 -4.35 -12.86 6.88
C GLN A 63 -3.54 -14.12 7.18
N LYS A 64 -2.21 -14.03 7.23
CA LYS A 64 -1.35 -15.17 7.60
C LYS A 64 -1.61 -15.68 9.02
N ALA A 65 -1.97 -14.79 9.95
CA ALA A 65 -2.32 -15.17 11.32
C ALA A 65 -3.65 -15.92 11.40
N LYS A 66 -4.68 -15.52 10.64
CA LYS A 66 -5.98 -16.23 10.56
C LYS A 66 -5.86 -17.63 9.94
N MET A 67 -4.92 -17.85 9.04
CA MET A 67 -4.75 -19.16 8.38
C MET A 67 -4.08 -20.21 9.29
N LYS A 68 -3.53 -19.81 10.44
CA LYS A 68 -2.99 -20.72 11.47
C LYS A 68 -4.04 -21.14 12.52
N VAL A 69 -5.33 -20.94 12.28
CA VAL A 69 -6.37 -21.43 13.20
C VAL A 69 -6.33 -22.95 13.21
N TYR A 70 -6.12 -23.47 14.42
CA TYR A 70 -5.77 -24.84 14.75
C TYR A 70 -6.90 -25.82 14.42
N ILE A 71 -6.58 -26.87 13.67
CA ILE A 71 -7.37 -28.10 13.63
C ILE A 71 -7.09 -28.81 14.97
N PHE A 72 -7.89 -28.50 16.00
CA PHE A 72 -7.97 -29.39 17.15
C PHE A 72 -8.83 -30.56 16.71
N GLY A 73 -8.18 -31.70 16.50
CA GLY A 73 -8.85 -32.92 16.08
C GLY A 73 -9.94 -33.31 17.08
N ASP A 74 -11.14 -33.52 16.56
CA ASP A 74 -12.15 -34.36 17.20
C ASP A 74 -11.47 -35.67 17.58
N ARG A 75 -11.36 -35.91 18.89
CA ARG A 75 -11.18 -37.25 19.42
C ARG A 75 -12.43 -37.60 20.20
N TYR A 76 -13.18 -38.49 19.56
CA TYR A 76 -14.08 -39.53 20.09
C TYR A 76 -13.96 -39.79 21.60
#